data_AF-A0A7U3D319-F1
#
_entry.id   AF-A0A7U3D319-F1
#
_cell.length_a   1.000
_cell.length_b   1.000
_cell.length_c   1.000
_cell.angle_alpha   90.00
_cell.angle_beta   90.00
_cell.angle_gamma   90.00
#
_symmetry.space_group_name_H-M   'P 1'
#
loop_
_entity.id
_entity.type
_entity.pdbx_description
1 polymer ?
#
loop_
_entity_poly.entity_id
_entity_poly.type
_entity_poly.pdbx_seq_one_letter_code
_entity_poly.pdbx_strand_id
1 'polypeptide(L)'
;MEKFELLEVVKELEFDTEFVLFKNDNNKLYIKRPSKVPTRFRSYDLKKNFQIWMTEGSRVFRPNHLRLLLDLNLRVRSRPELRNNLLMGFDTIFYGLDPKEALNSLEKEDFHHFLNPIILIGHLAQAFLVEQEYSYNKESKYDPPSLFLQGWVRQFIDSPKEIDNLTMSVAKGQPPISKYVDLENKKSKRYMGKLKPMWYMEEKTSSLEQHYE
;
A
#
# COMPACT_ATOMS: atom_id res chain seq x y z
N MET A 1 8.96 -3.67 -12.56
CA MET A 1 8.42 -4.97 -12.16
C MET A 1 6.99 -4.79 -11.69
N GLU A 2 6.08 -5.52 -12.31
CA GLU A 2 4.67 -5.54 -11.93
C GLU A 2 4.44 -6.35 -10.63
N LYS A 3 3.29 -6.13 -9.98
CA LYS A 3 3.00 -6.75 -8.67
C LYS A 3 2.98 -8.28 -8.74
N PHE A 4 2.47 -8.84 -9.84
CA PHE A 4 2.40 -10.29 -10.03
C PHE A 4 3.79 -10.91 -10.16
N GLU A 5 4.70 -10.22 -10.86
CA GLU A 5 6.11 -10.65 -11.01
C GLU A 5 6.80 -10.64 -9.65
N LEU A 6 6.58 -9.60 -8.84
CA LEU A 6 7.11 -9.55 -7.49
C LEU A 6 6.58 -10.69 -6.61
N LEU A 7 5.31 -11.06 -6.77
CA LEU A 7 4.74 -12.19 -6.04
C LEU A 7 5.42 -13.52 -6.42
N GLU A 8 5.75 -13.74 -7.70
CA GLU A 8 6.51 -14.92 -8.13
C GLU A 8 7.94 -14.90 -7.59
N VAL A 9 8.62 -13.76 -7.65
CA VAL A 9 9.95 -13.58 -7.01
C VAL A 9 9.89 -13.90 -5.53
N VAL A 10 8.86 -13.43 -4.82
CA VAL A 10 8.68 -13.72 -3.39
C VAL A 10 8.46 -15.19 -3.12
N LYS A 11 7.73 -15.93 -3.98
CA LYS A 11 7.52 -17.38 -3.83
C LYS A 11 8.82 -18.15 -4.00
N GLU A 12 9.63 -17.77 -4.98
CA GLU A 12 10.90 -18.42 -5.32
C GLU A 12 12.09 -17.96 -4.47
N LEU A 13 11.94 -16.88 -3.69
CA LEU A 13 13.01 -16.29 -2.89
C LEU A 13 13.72 -17.31 -1.99
N GLU A 14 14.99 -17.56 -2.26
CA GLU A 14 15.80 -18.47 -1.45
C GLU A 14 16.00 -17.95 -0.02
N PHE A 15 16.33 -18.87 0.90
CA PHE A 15 16.64 -18.46 2.26
C PHE A 15 17.96 -17.69 2.32
N ASP A 16 17.96 -16.66 3.15
CA ASP A 16 19.07 -15.77 3.47
C ASP A 16 19.64 -14.97 2.29
N THR A 17 19.01 -15.01 1.12
CA THR A 17 19.32 -14.17 -0.04
C THR A 17 18.53 -12.86 -0.02
N GLU A 18 19.11 -11.83 -0.63
CA GLU A 18 18.47 -10.51 -0.77
C GLU A 18 18.03 -10.30 -2.21
N PHE A 19 16.78 -9.89 -2.39
CA PHE A 19 16.29 -9.40 -3.67
C PHE A 19 16.01 -7.90 -3.57
N VAL A 20 16.68 -7.11 -4.40
CA VAL A 20 16.61 -5.64 -4.36
C VAL A 20 15.47 -5.15 -5.24
N LEU A 21 14.51 -4.46 -4.62
CA LEU A 21 13.35 -3.86 -5.31
C LEU A 21 13.69 -2.47 -5.84
N PHE A 22 14.45 -1.71 -5.07
CA PHE A 22 14.82 -0.34 -5.40
C PHE A 22 16.18 -0.03 -4.79
N LYS A 23 17.02 0.71 -5.53
CA LYS A 23 18.28 1.23 -5.03
C LYS A 23 18.60 2.55 -5.72
N ASN A 24 19.00 3.54 -4.93
CA ASN A 24 19.70 4.73 -5.38
C ASN A 24 20.90 4.99 -4.44
N ASP A 25 21.56 6.13 -4.56
CA ASP A 25 22.79 6.43 -3.83
C ASP A 25 22.62 6.37 -2.30
N ASN A 26 21.46 6.79 -1.80
CA ASN A 26 21.19 6.92 -0.36
C ASN A 26 20.21 5.90 0.20
N ASN A 27 19.46 5.19 -0.66
CA ASN A 27 18.37 4.32 -0.25
C ASN A 27 18.44 2.96 -0.93
N LYS A 28 18.10 1.92 -0.18
CA LYS A 28 17.91 0.56 -0.71
C LYS A 28 16.64 -0.04 -0.09
N LEU A 29 15.75 -0.56 -0.92
CA LEU A 29 14.61 -1.37 -0.51
C LEU A 29 14.81 -2.79 -1.04
N TYR A 30 14.71 -3.77 -0.17
CA TYR A 30 14.93 -5.17 -0.54
C TYR A 30 14.09 -6.10 0.32
N ILE A 31 13.89 -7.32 -0.17
CA ILE A 31 13.25 -8.40 0.54
C ILE A 31 14.24 -9.50 0.85
N LYS A 32 14.02 -10.20 1.96
CA LYS A 32 14.84 -11.33 2.41
C LYS A 32 13.98 -12.36 3.13
N ARG A 33 14.23 -13.65 2.89
CA ARG A 33 13.60 -14.75 3.62
C ARG A 33 14.58 -15.33 4.65
N PRO A 34 14.43 -15.09 5.96
CA PRO A 34 15.35 -15.64 6.96
C PRO A 34 15.18 -17.15 7.13
N SER A 35 16.29 -17.91 7.18
CA SER A 35 16.25 -19.35 7.50
C SER A 35 15.95 -19.62 8.98
N LYS A 36 16.39 -18.71 9.86
CA LYS A 36 16.23 -18.82 11.32
C LYS A 36 15.09 -17.94 11.79
N VAL A 37 14.06 -18.55 12.36
CA VAL A 37 12.93 -17.84 12.96
C VAL A 37 12.96 -18.01 14.49
N PRO A 38 12.72 -16.94 15.27
CA PRO A 38 12.67 -17.03 16.72
C PRO A 38 11.71 -18.12 17.20
N THR A 39 12.09 -18.81 18.29
CA THR A 39 11.38 -19.97 18.84
C THR A 39 9.89 -19.73 19.12
N ARG A 40 9.48 -18.48 19.34
CA ARG A 40 8.08 -18.07 19.53
C ARG A 40 7.19 -18.18 18.29
N PHE A 41 7.75 -18.40 17.10
CA PHE A 41 7.01 -18.51 15.84
C PHE A 41 7.12 -19.91 15.21
N ARG A 42 7.26 -20.97 16.03
CA ARG A 42 7.36 -22.37 15.56
C ARG A 42 6.19 -22.82 14.67
N SER A 43 5.01 -22.20 14.79
CA SER A 43 3.83 -22.52 13.99
C SER A 43 3.75 -21.79 12.65
N TYR A 44 4.72 -20.93 12.32
CA TYR A 44 4.70 -20.11 11.11
C TYR A 44 5.32 -20.85 9.93
N ASP A 45 4.70 -20.77 8.76
CA ASP A 45 5.29 -21.29 7.53
C ASP A 45 6.48 -20.42 7.12
N LEU A 46 7.69 -20.97 7.29
CA LEU A 46 8.95 -20.30 6.95
C LEU A 46 9.01 -19.89 5.48
N LYS A 47 8.38 -20.65 4.59
CA LYS A 47 8.38 -20.34 3.15
C LYS A 47 7.55 -19.09 2.84
N LYS A 48 6.57 -18.76 3.68
CA LYS A 48 5.71 -17.58 3.52
C LYS A 48 6.22 -16.34 4.26
N ASN A 49 7.23 -16.47 5.11
CA ASN A 49 7.73 -15.41 5.97
C ASN A 49 8.92 -14.68 5.37
N PHE A 50 8.69 -13.84 4.35
CA PHE A 50 9.71 -12.90 3.89
C PHE A 50 9.63 -11.60 4.70
N GLN A 51 10.74 -10.87 4.72
CA GLN A 51 10.87 -9.61 5.43
C GLN A 51 11.23 -8.50 4.45
N ILE A 52 10.61 -7.35 4.62
CA ILE A 52 10.91 -6.13 3.87
C ILE A 52 11.92 -5.31 4.69
N TRP A 53 13.02 -4.94 4.05
CA TRP A 53 14.12 -4.19 4.64
C TRP A 53 14.40 -2.93 3.85
N MET A 54 14.80 -1.88 4.57
CA MET A 54 15.15 -0.61 4.00
C MET A 54 16.46 -0.08 4.59
N THR A 55 17.26 0.54 3.74
CA THR A 55 18.48 1.27 4.10
C THR A 55 18.28 2.74 3.76
N GLU A 56 18.64 3.63 4.69
CA GLU A 56 18.64 5.09 4.54
C GLU A 56 19.97 5.63 5.07
N GLY A 57 20.89 5.99 4.16
CA GLY A 57 22.27 6.28 4.51
C GLY A 57 22.91 5.08 5.22
N SER A 58 23.31 5.27 6.48
CA SER A 58 23.89 4.20 7.32
C SER A 58 22.85 3.37 8.10
N ARG A 59 21.58 3.78 8.12
CA ARG A 59 20.55 3.13 8.93
C ARG A 59 19.90 2.00 8.15
N VAL A 60 19.87 0.81 8.75
CA VAL A 60 19.17 -0.37 8.22
C VAL A 60 18.04 -0.75 9.17
N PHE A 61 16.82 -0.89 8.65
CA PHE A 61 15.65 -1.21 9.46
C PHE A 61 14.54 -1.89 8.63
N ARG A 62 13.52 -2.39 9.32
CA ARG A 62 12.31 -2.95 8.69
C ARG A 62 11.19 -1.91 8.77
N PRO A 63 10.78 -1.29 7.65
CA PRO A 63 9.64 -0.39 7.66
C PRO A 63 8.36 -1.16 8.01
N ASN A 64 7.36 -0.45 8.51
CA ASN A 64 6.02 -0.97 8.70
C ASN A 64 5.01 -0.20 7.84
N HIS A 65 3.77 -0.66 7.78
CA HIS A 65 2.71 -0.02 6.98
C HIS A 65 2.50 1.46 7.36
N LEU A 66 2.72 1.83 8.63
CA LEU A 66 2.53 3.20 9.09
C LEU A 66 3.51 4.19 8.42
N ARG A 67 4.76 3.77 8.12
CA ARG A 67 5.73 4.60 7.35
C ARG A 67 5.14 5.02 6.01
N LEU A 68 4.60 4.06 5.26
CA LEU A 68 3.94 4.29 3.97
C LEU A 68 2.77 5.28 4.13
N LEU A 69 1.87 5.00 5.08
CA LEU A 69 0.67 5.83 5.29
C LEU A 69 1.02 7.27 5.69
N LEU A 70 2.00 7.44 6.59
CA LEU A 70 2.48 8.76 7.01
C LEU A 70 3.14 9.54 5.86
N ASP A 71 4.00 8.90 5.07
CA ASP A 71 4.65 9.55 3.92
C ASP A 71 3.60 10.10 2.94
N LEU A 72 2.58 9.29 2.61
CA LEU A 72 1.50 9.69 1.71
C LEU A 72 0.69 10.87 2.25
N ASN A 73 0.37 10.88 3.55
CA ASN A 73 -0.33 11.99 4.15
C ASN A 73 0.52 13.27 4.16
N LEU A 74 1.82 13.17 4.47
CA LEU A 74 2.75 14.31 4.42
C LEU A 74 2.80 14.92 3.02
N ARG A 75 2.84 14.09 1.98
CA ARG A 75 2.84 14.53 0.58
C ARG A 75 1.59 15.28 0.20
N VAL A 76 0.41 14.75 0.53
CA VAL A 76 -0.86 15.46 0.26
C VAL A 76 -0.93 16.77 1.02
N ARG A 77 -0.49 16.79 2.28
CA ARG A 77 -0.43 18.05 3.05
C ARG A 77 0.53 19.07 2.45
N SER A 78 1.63 18.61 1.84
CA SER A 78 2.60 19.48 1.18
C SER A 78 2.12 20.00 -0.17
N ARG A 79 1.38 19.19 -0.94
CA ARG A 79 0.90 19.48 -2.30
C ARG A 79 -0.54 18.97 -2.48
N PRO A 80 -1.55 19.62 -1.88
CA PRO A 80 -2.94 19.14 -1.92
C PRO A 80 -3.51 18.97 -3.34
N GLU A 81 -3.04 19.78 -4.29
CA GLU A 81 -3.38 19.73 -5.70
C GLU A 81 -2.95 18.42 -6.39
N LEU A 82 -1.94 17.72 -5.87
CA LEU A 82 -1.47 16.43 -6.40
C LEU A 82 -2.21 15.22 -5.80
N ARG A 83 -3.22 15.44 -4.94
CA ARG A 83 -3.96 14.36 -4.28
C ARG A 83 -4.51 13.33 -5.26
N ASN A 84 -5.16 13.77 -6.34
CA ASN A 84 -5.75 12.86 -7.30
C ASN A 84 -4.68 12.07 -8.08
N ASN A 85 -3.55 12.69 -8.39
CA ASN A 85 -2.42 12.01 -9.01
C ASN A 85 -1.84 10.92 -8.08
N LEU A 86 -1.74 11.21 -6.78
CA LEU A 86 -1.34 10.22 -5.78
C LEU A 86 -2.36 9.06 -5.71
N LEU A 87 -3.66 9.35 -5.60
CA LEU A 87 -4.70 8.31 -5.59
C LEU A 87 -4.62 7.41 -6.82
N MET A 88 -4.50 8.02 -8.01
CA MET A 88 -4.35 7.29 -9.28
C MET A 88 -3.11 6.40 -9.29
N GLY A 89 -1.95 6.93 -8.89
CA GLY A 89 -0.70 6.19 -8.86
C GLY A 89 -0.74 4.99 -7.91
N PHE A 90 -1.28 5.16 -6.71
CA PHE A 90 -1.36 4.05 -5.75
C PHE A 90 -2.49 3.05 -6.05
N ASP A 91 -3.58 3.46 -6.69
CA ASP A 91 -4.58 2.51 -7.21
C ASP A 91 -4.01 1.67 -8.36
N THR A 92 -3.27 2.27 -9.29
CA THR A 92 -2.67 1.53 -10.40
C THR A 92 -1.60 0.54 -9.93
N ILE A 93 -0.79 0.89 -8.93
CA ILE A 93 0.11 -0.07 -8.25
C ILE A 93 -0.70 -1.22 -7.62
N PHE A 94 -1.80 -0.91 -6.94
CA PHE A 94 -2.66 -1.93 -6.35
C PHE A 94 -3.22 -2.91 -7.38
N TYR A 95 -3.60 -2.40 -8.56
CA TYR A 95 -4.07 -3.21 -9.68
C TYR A 95 -2.97 -3.93 -10.45
N GLY A 96 -1.70 -3.66 -10.15
CA GLY A 96 -0.57 -4.50 -10.60
C GLY A 96 0.54 -3.76 -11.33
N LEU A 97 0.35 -2.48 -11.69
CA LEU A 97 1.32 -1.74 -12.48
C LEU A 97 2.65 -1.56 -11.75
N ASP A 98 3.75 -1.46 -12.50
CA ASP A 98 5.07 -1.11 -11.98
C ASP A 98 5.02 0.25 -11.25
N PRO A 99 5.49 0.35 -10.00
CA PRO A 99 5.61 1.61 -9.28
C PRO A 99 6.33 2.72 -10.04
N LYS A 100 7.35 2.41 -10.85
CA LYS A 100 8.04 3.42 -11.66
C LYS A 100 7.12 4.03 -12.71
N GLU A 101 6.34 3.20 -13.39
CA GLU A 101 5.41 3.64 -14.42
C GLU A 101 4.23 4.38 -13.81
N ALA A 102 3.66 3.83 -12.74
CA ALA A 102 2.51 4.39 -12.02
C ALA A 102 2.77 5.79 -11.43
N LEU A 103 4.02 6.07 -11.03
CA LEU A 103 4.39 7.29 -10.31
C LEU A 103 5.35 8.19 -11.10
N ASN A 104 5.62 7.89 -12.37
CA ASN A 104 6.54 8.67 -13.22
C ASN A 104 6.20 10.17 -13.26
N SER A 105 4.92 10.51 -13.34
CA SER A 105 4.47 11.91 -13.33
C SER A 105 4.72 12.63 -12.00
N LEU A 106 4.75 11.88 -10.89
CA LEU A 106 4.97 12.41 -9.54
C LEU A 106 6.46 12.44 -9.15
N GLU A 107 7.33 11.74 -9.88
CA GLU A 107 8.77 11.70 -9.58
C GLU A 107 9.43 13.08 -9.72
N LYS A 108 8.91 13.90 -10.64
CA LYS A 108 9.45 15.23 -10.95
C LYS A 108 8.87 16.34 -10.06
N GLU A 109 7.88 16.01 -9.25
CA GLU A 109 7.20 16.97 -8.38
C GLU A 109 8.03 17.23 -7.13
N ASP A 110 8.09 18.51 -6.72
CA ASP A 110 8.75 18.90 -5.48
C ASP A 110 7.76 18.81 -4.32
N PHE A 111 8.00 17.84 -3.43
CA PHE A 111 7.27 17.70 -2.19
C PHE A 111 8.17 18.22 -1.07
N HIS A 112 7.73 19.24 -0.32
CA HIS A 112 8.51 19.76 0.81
C HIS A 112 8.45 18.82 2.03
N HIS A 113 7.35 18.09 2.20
CA HIS A 113 7.19 17.14 3.29
C HIS A 113 7.05 15.71 2.75
N PHE A 114 8.08 14.90 2.99
CA PHE A 114 8.11 13.48 2.68
C PHE A 114 9.18 12.79 3.55
N LEU A 115 9.14 11.46 3.61
CA LEU A 115 10.11 10.62 4.31
C LEU A 115 11.10 9.97 3.34
N ASN A 116 10.63 9.53 2.15
CA ASN A 116 11.48 8.89 1.14
C ASN A 116 11.04 9.28 -0.28
N PRO A 117 11.90 9.12 -1.31
CA PRO A 117 11.52 9.34 -2.70
C PRO A 117 10.23 8.59 -3.09
N ILE A 118 9.35 9.23 -3.88
CA ILE A 118 8.02 8.70 -4.18
C ILE A 118 8.07 7.33 -4.87
N ILE A 119 9.06 7.11 -5.74
CA ILE A 119 9.28 5.83 -6.40
C ILE A 119 9.63 4.73 -5.39
N LEU A 120 10.46 5.04 -4.38
CA LEU A 120 10.75 4.10 -3.30
C LEU A 120 9.46 3.75 -2.55
N ILE A 121 8.65 4.75 -2.23
CA ILE A 121 7.38 4.56 -1.50
C ILE A 121 6.39 3.72 -2.33
N GLY A 122 6.38 3.86 -3.65
CA GLY A 122 5.63 2.98 -4.55
C GLY A 122 6.09 1.52 -4.48
N HIS A 123 7.39 1.26 -4.52
CA HIS A 123 7.92 -0.11 -4.36
C HIS A 123 7.65 -0.66 -2.95
N LEU A 124 7.69 0.19 -1.92
CA LEU A 124 7.34 -0.19 -0.55
C LEU A 124 5.86 -0.58 -0.44
N ALA A 125 4.96 0.18 -1.08
CA ALA A 125 3.54 -0.16 -1.16
C ALA A 125 3.34 -1.49 -1.87
N GLN A 126 3.94 -1.69 -3.05
CA GLN A 126 3.87 -2.95 -3.79
C GLN A 126 4.34 -4.14 -2.95
N ALA A 127 5.48 -4.00 -2.25
CA ALA A 127 6.00 -5.04 -1.37
C ALA A 127 5.05 -5.39 -0.21
N PHE A 128 4.42 -4.39 0.41
CA PHE A 128 3.43 -4.64 1.46
C PHE A 128 2.12 -5.25 0.94
N LEU A 129 1.70 -4.91 -0.29
CA LEU A 129 0.54 -5.57 -0.92
C LEU A 129 0.83 -7.06 -1.14
N VAL A 130 2.03 -7.39 -1.64
CA VAL A 130 2.47 -8.79 -1.81
C VAL A 130 2.61 -9.50 -0.46
N GLU A 131 3.11 -8.83 0.57
CA GLU A 131 3.15 -9.37 1.95
C GLU A 131 1.75 -9.76 2.44
N GLN A 132 0.76 -8.88 2.26
CA GLN A 132 -0.63 -9.16 2.65
C GLN A 132 -1.23 -10.32 1.83
N GLU A 133 -0.90 -10.45 0.56
CA GLU A 133 -1.42 -11.52 -0.30
C GLU A 133 -0.77 -12.88 -0.03
N TYR A 134 0.54 -12.91 0.25
CA TYR A 134 1.31 -14.16 0.36
C TYR A 134 1.46 -14.64 1.80
N SER A 135 1.73 -13.72 2.74
CA SER A 135 2.11 -14.07 4.12
C SER A 135 0.92 -14.11 5.08
N TYR A 136 -0.23 -13.55 4.69
CA TYR A 136 -1.41 -13.58 5.55
C TYR A 136 -1.97 -15.00 5.71
N ASN A 137 -1.99 -15.49 6.94
CA ASN A 137 -2.26 -16.90 7.27
C ASN A 137 -3.65 -17.14 7.90
N LYS A 138 -4.40 -16.08 8.17
CA LYS A 138 -5.75 -16.15 8.72
C LYS A 138 -6.78 -15.92 7.62
N GLU A 139 -8.04 -16.18 7.92
CA GLU A 139 -9.11 -15.70 7.06
C GLU A 139 -9.17 -14.16 7.14
N SER A 140 -9.11 -13.48 5.99
CA SER A 140 -9.24 -12.03 5.92
C SER A 140 -10.71 -11.64 5.82
N LYS A 141 -11.09 -10.49 6.39
CA LYS A 141 -12.40 -9.85 6.13
C LYS A 141 -12.48 -9.19 4.75
N TYR A 142 -11.36 -9.16 4.04
CA TYR A 142 -11.20 -8.56 2.73
C TYR A 142 -10.74 -9.60 1.72
N ASP A 143 -11.29 -9.53 0.51
CA ASP A 143 -10.81 -10.29 -0.64
C ASP A 143 -10.62 -9.32 -1.81
N PRO A 144 -9.36 -9.08 -2.26
CA PRO A 144 -8.12 -9.69 -1.75
C PRO A 144 -7.72 -9.18 -0.35
N PRO A 145 -6.87 -9.91 0.42
CA PRO A 145 -6.42 -9.46 1.74
C PRO A 145 -5.72 -8.09 1.73
N SER A 146 -4.97 -7.80 0.68
CA SER A 146 -4.28 -6.52 0.44
C SER A 146 -5.20 -5.31 0.35
N LEU A 147 -6.50 -5.52 0.11
CA LEU A 147 -7.50 -4.44 0.06
C LEU A 147 -7.63 -3.71 1.42
N PHE A 148 -7.32 -4.37 2.54
CA PHE A 148 -7.27 -3.68 3.84
C PHE A 148 -6.23 -2.55 3.85
N LEU A 149 -5.01 -2.85 3.38
CA LEU A 149 -3.95 -1.85 3.27
C LEU A 149 -4.31 -0.79 2.22
N GLN A 150 -4.85 -1.21 1.06
CA GLN A 150 -5.23 -0.26 0.01
C GLN A 150 -6.31 0.72 0.49
N GLY A 151 -7.30 0.26 1.24
CA GLY A 151 -8.30 1.14 1.85
C GLY A 151 -7.67 2.19 2.76
N TRP A 152 -6.64 1.83 3.51
CA TRP A 152 -5.88 2.77 4.34
C TRP A 152 -5.03 3.73 3.52
N VAL A 153 -4.37 3.26 2.45
CA VAL A 153 -3.63 4.12 1.51
C VAL A 153 -4.55 5.20 0.93
N ARG A 154 -5.71 4.80 0.39
CA ARG A 154 -6.73 5.73 -0.11
C ARG A 154 -7.18 6.72 0.95
N GLN A 155 -7.44 6.23 2.16
CA GLN A 155 -7.90 7.07 3.27
C GLN A 155 -6.82 8.05 3.76
N PHE A 156 -5.54 7.68 3.82
CA PHE A 156 -4.47 8.60 4.24
C PHE A 156 -4.19 9.69 3.22
N ILE A 157 -4.49 9.42 1.94
CA ILE A 157 -4.37 10.39 0.85
C ILE A 157 -5.62 11.31 0.80
N ASP A 158 -6.83 10.79 0.96
CA ASP A 158 -8.07 11.55 0.73
C ASP A 158 -8.77 12.08 2.00
N SER A 159 -8.52 11.52 3.18
CA SER A 159 -9.34 11.84 4.36
C SER A 159 -9.12 13.28 4.85
N PRO A 160 -10.20 14.01 5.20
CA PRO A 160 -10.10 15.30 5.88
C PRO A 160 -9.78 15.15 7.38
N LYS A 161 -9.65 13.93 7.91
CA LYS A 161 -9.34 13.69 9.32
C LYS A 161 -7.91 14.08 9.64
N GLU A 162 -7.71 14.57 10.86
CA GLU A 162 -6.39 14.83 11.41
C GLU A 162 -5.53 13.57 11.44
N ILE A 163 -4.22 13.75 11.25
CA ILE A 163 -3.26 12.66 11.18
C ILE A 163 -3.23 11.83 12.47
N ASP A 164 -3.42 12.45 13.64
CA ASP A 164 -3.48 11.75 14.93
C ASP A 164 -4.66 10.77 14.98
N ASN A 165 -5.82 11.17 14.47
CA ASN A 165 -7.00 10.32 14.43
C ASN A 165 -6.82 9.15 13.45
N LEU A 166 -6.17 9.40 12.31
CA LEU A 166 -5.86 8.36 11.33
C LEU A 166 -4.85 7.35 11.89
N THR A 167 -3.74 7.82 12.46
CA THR A 167 -2.69 6.95 13.02
C THR A 167 -3.20 6.13 14.19
N MET A 168 -3.98 6.72 15.11
CA MET A 168 -4.60 6.00 16.22
C MET A 168 -5.59 4.94 15.75
N SER A 169 -6.34 5.20 14.68
CA SER A 169 -7.27 4.22 14.10
C SER A 169 -6.53 3.01 13.52
N VAL A 170 -5.47 3.26 12.73
CA VAL A 170 -4.62 2.19 12.17
C VAL A 170 -3.94 1.39 13.28
N ALA A 171 -3.36 2.07 14.28
CA ALA A 171 -2.65 1.41 15.38
C ALA A 171 -3.58 0.52 16.23
N LYS A 172 -4.86 0.89 16.34
CA LYS A 172 -5.91 0.07 17.00
C LYS A 172 -6.46 -1.05 16.10
N GLY A 173 -5.92 -1.24 14.89
CA GLY A 173 -6.38 -2.25 13.95
C GLY A 173 -7.81 -2.02 13.45
N GLN A 174 -8.27 -0.76 13.43
CA GLN A 174 -9.58 -0.44 12.87
C GLN A 174 -9.58 -0.68 11.35
N PRO A 175 -10.72 -1.06 10.76
CA PRO A 175 -10.85 -1.12 9.31
C PRO A 175 -10.81 0.29 8.70
N PRO A 176 -10.32 0.43 7.46
CA PRO A 176 -10.50 1.67 6.70
C PRO A 176 -12.01 1.93 6.47
N ILE A 177 -12.35 3.18 6.19
CA ILE A 177 -13.74 3.57 5.93
C ILE A 177 -14.26 2.81 4.71
N SER A 178 -15.49 2.33 4.85
CA SER A 178 -16.13 1.42 3.90
C SER A 178 -16.22 1.98 2.46
N LYS A 179 -16.33 3.31 2.31
CA LYS A 179 -16.25 4.05 1.03
C LYS A 179 -15.06 3.60 0.15
N TYR A 180 -13.91 3.31 0.76
CA TYR A 180 -12.67 3.02 0.02
C TYR A 180 -12.51 1.54 -0.37
N VAL A 181 -13.39 0.65 0.08
CA VAL A 181 -13.18 -0.81 -0.02
C VAL A 181 -14.43 -1.58 -0.40
N ASP A 182 -15.63 -1.08 -0.12
CA ASP A 182 -16.86 -1.88 -0.18
C ASP A 182 -17.23 -2.37 -1.56
N LEU A 183 -16.90 -1.60 -2.60
CA LEU A 183 -17.19 -1.99 -3.99
C LEU A 183 -16.13 -2.97 -4.53
N GLU A 184 -14.92 -3.04 -3.96
CA GLU A 184 -13.87 -3.97 -4.42
C GLU A 184 -13.76 -5.23 -3.56
N ASN A 185 -14.29 -5.20 -2.35
CA ASN A 185 -14.20 -6.35 -1.44
C ASN A 185 -15.16 -7.44 -1.91
N LYS A 186 -14.66 -8.57 -2.43
CA LYS A 186 -15.53 -9.69 -2.88
C LYS A 186 -16.38 -10.28 -1.75
N LYS A 187 -16.03 -10.02 -0.48
CA LYS A 187 -16.82 -10.43 0.69
C LYS A 187 -17.93 -9.43 1.07
N SER A 188 -18.00 -8.28 0.40
CA SER A 188 -19.03 -7.25 0.62
C SER A 188 -20.28 -7.54 -0.21
N LYS A 189 -21.46 -7.23 0.36
CA LYS A 189 -22.73 -7.23 -0.39
C LYS A 189 -22.78 -6.17 -1.49
N ARG A 190 -21.93 -5.14 -1.40
CA ARG A 190 -21.84 -4.03 -2.36
C ARG A 190 -20.78 -4.27 -3.44
N TYR A 191 -20.16 -5.45 -3.48
CA TYR A 191 -19.10 -5.76 -4.43
C TYR A 191 -19.55 -5.50 -5.88
N MET A 192 -18.73 -4.74 -6.60
CA MET A 192 -18.85 -4.46 -8.02
C MET A 192 -17.51 -4.86 -8.65
N GLY A 193 -17.51 -5.94 -9.44
CA GLY A 193 -16.30 -6.37 -10.14
C GLY A 193 -15.86 -5.36 -11.20
N LYS A 194 -14.55 -5.26 -11.44
CA LYS A 194 -13.91 -4.40 -12.46
C LYS A 194 -14.24 -2.91 -12.30
N LEU A 195 -13.67 -2.29 -11.27
CA LEU A 195 -13.73 -0.85 -11.08
C LEU A 195 -12.54 -0.14 -11.76
N LYS A 196 -12.76 1.11 -12.14
CA LYS A 196 -11.68 1.99 -12.59
C LYS A 196 -10.92 2.54 -11.38
N PRO A 197 -9.63 2.89 -11.51
CA PRO A 197 -8.93 3.65 -10.48
C PRO A 197 -9.72 4.86 -10.00
N MET A 198 -9.63 5.15 -8.70
CA MET A 198 -10.35 6.25 -8.04
C MET A 198 -11.88 6.19 -8.07
N TRP A 199 -12.50 5.03 -8.32
CA TRP A 199 -13.97 4.87 -8.30
C TRP A 199 -14.67 5.41 -7.04
N TYR A 200 -13.97 5.47 -5.90
CA TYR A 200 -14.48 5.97 -4.61
C TYR A 200 -14.48 7.51 -4.51
N MET A 201 -13.94 8.19 -5.52
CA MET A 201 -13.96 9.64 -5.67
C MET A 201 -15.13 10.12 -6.53
N GLU A 202 -15.74 9.23 -7.31
CA GLU A 202 -16.98 9.52 -8.01
C GLU A 202 -18.07 9.70 -6.94
N GLU A 203 -18.52 10.95 -6.76
CA GLU A 203 -19.68 11.20 -5.92
C GLU A 203 -20.80 10.27 -6.40
N LYS A 204 -21.52 9.65 -5.46
CA LYS A 204 -22.79 9.04 -5.81
C LYS A 204 -23.66 10.17 -6.33
N THR A 205 -23.73 10.33 -7.65
CA THR A 205 -24.82 11.01 -8.33
C THR A 205 -26.06 10.14 -8.10
N SER A 206 -26.58 10.16 -6.87
CA SER A 206 -27.79 9.48 -6.48
C SER A 206 -28.82 10.56 -6.19
N SER A 207 -29.71 10.73 -7.17
CA SER A 207 -31.14 10.97 -6.91
C SER A 207 -31.52 12.22 -6.12
N LEU A 208 -31.21 13.42 -6.64
CA LEU A 208 -31.92 14.66 -6.27
C LEU A 208 -32.64 15.34 -7.45
N GLU A 209 -32.58 14.79 -8.67
CA GLU A 209 -33.30 15.32 -9.85
C GLU A 209 -34.64 14.62 -10.14
N GLN A 210 -35.36 14.11 -9.14
CA GLN A 210 -36.68 13.49 -9.36
C GLN A 210 -37.85 14.06 -8.54
N HIS A 211 -37.70 15.21 -7.88
CA HIS A 211 -38.83 15.84 -7.17
C HIS A 211 -38.94 17.36 -7.35
N TYR A 212 -38.72 17.87 -8.56
CA TYR A 212 -39.22 19.18 -8.96
C TYR A 212 -39.64 19.15 -10.44
N GLU A 213 -40.75 18.49 -10.73
CA GLU A 213 -41.72 18.90 -11.75
C GLU A 213 -43.12 18.83 -11.15
#